data_AF-A0A0G4HII5-F1
#
_entry.id   AF-A0A0G4HII5-F1
#
_cell.length_a   1.000
_cell.length_b   1.000
_cell.length_c   1.000
_cell.angle_alpha   90.00
_cell.angle_beta   90.00
_cell.angle_gamma   90.00
#
_symmetry.space_group_name_H-M   'P 1'
#
loop_
_entity.id
_entity.type
_entity.pdbx_description
1 polymer ?
#
loop_
_entity_poly.entity_id
_entity_poly.type
_entity_poly.pdbx_seq_one_letter_code
_entity_poly.pdbx_strand_id
1 'polypeptide(L)'
;MQIGNQRWFVDIGAGLRGQLSLNAINLPDSVQRRRTDEDMMEMRKYFVEGDVVSTEIQKWSSDTVQLHTRSAKYGKLQNGCLVKVTPQLVRRQQLHFIKLACGVSIVLGCNGQIWVGLPNRDSHLDTLNYAMSSAEYENVPIEKRKEIARVRNCIAALGKLYMDVTPASIEQMYEASVSLELDPKDLLSASQVVAVARKARLLEREEETSSKRRQQRA
;
A
#
# COMPACT_ATOMS: atom_id res chain seq x y z
N MET A 1 -13.85 6.99 4.59
CA MET A 1 -14.92 6.21 3.91
C MET A 1 -16.24 6.58 4.54
N GLN A 2 -17.31 6.75 3.75
CA GLN A 2 -18.66 7.07 4.22
C GLN A 2 -19.66 6.09 3.60
N ILE A 3 -20.64 5.64 4.39
CA ILE A 3 -21.65 4.68 3.94
C ILE A 3 -22.86 5.44 3.37
N GLY A 4 -23.27 5.09 2.15
CA GLY A 4 -24.47 5.58 1.49
C GLY A 4 -25.40 4.43 1.10
N ASN A 5 -26.52 4.75 0.44
CA ASN A 5 -27.47 3.73 0.00
C ASN A 5 -26.85 2.80 -1.06
N GLN A 6 -26.64 1.51 -0.70
CA GLN A 6 -26.02 0.47 -1.54
C GLN A 6 -24.60 0.77 -2.05
N ARG A 7 -23.91 1.76 -1.47
CA ARG A 7 -22.57 2.17 -1.90
C ARG A 7 -21.77 2.78 -0.77
N TRP A 8 -20.46 2.74 -0.92
CA TRP A 8 -19.53 3.46 -0.08
C TRP A 8 -18.84 4.56 -0.87
N PHE A 9 -18.68 5.71 -0.23
CA PHE A 9 -17.83 6.78 -0.72
C PHE A 9 -16.43 6.66 -0.11
N VAL A 10 -15.44 6.56 -0.97
CA VAL A 10 -14.03 6.37 -0.61
C VAL A 10 -13.24 7.63 -0.99
N ASP A 11 -12.40 8.10 -0.07
CA ASP A 11 -11.48 9.19 -0.36
C ASP A 11 -10.26 8.63 -1.11
N ILE A 12 -10.17 8.94 -2.40
CA ILE A 12 -9.07 8.53 -3.26
C ILE A 12 -7.94 9.57 -3.33
N GLY A 13 -8.03 10.71 -2.63
CA GLY A 13 -7.04 11.78 -2.70
C GLY A 13 -7.03 12.55 -4.02
N ALA A 14 -8.17 12.57 -4.74
CA ALA A 14 -8.38 13.32 -5.97
C ALA A 14 -9.49 14.36 -5.77
N GLY A 15 -9.71 15.24 -6.77
CA GLY A 15 -10.81 16.22 -6.72
C GLY A 15 -12.21 15.58 -6.71
N LEU A 16 -12.34 14.33 -7.18
CA LEU A 16 -13.58 13.55 -7.16
C LEU A 16 -13.49 12.45 -6.10
N ARG A 17 -14.66 12.06 -5.57
CA ARG A 17 -14.76 10.93 -4.64
C ARG A 17 -14.86 9.61 -5.39
N GLY A 18 -14.28 8.57 -4.80
CA GLY A 18 -14.49 7.19 -5.24
C GLY A 18 -15.86 6.70 -4.79
N GLN A 19 -16.59 5.99 -5.66
CA GLN A 19 -17.81 5.27 -5.34
C GLN A 19 -17.53 3.78 -5.48
N LEU A 20 -17.58 3.06 -4.37
CA LEU A 20 -17.54 1.60 -4.33
C LEU A 20 -18.97 1.11 -4.15
N SER A 21 -19.57 0.57 -5.21
CA SER A 21 -20.93 0.02 -5.12
C SER A 21 -20.90 -1.32 -4.39
N LEU A 22 -21.98 -1.67 -3.66
CA LEU A 22 -22.12 -2.99 -3.06
C LEU A 22 -21.89 -4.06 -4.14
N ASN A 23 -22.52 -3.89 -5.31
CA ASN A 23 -22.36 -4.73 -6.50
C ASN A 23 -20.93 -4.96 -7.01
N ALA A 24 -19.99 -4.11 -6.61
CA ALA A 24 -18.60 -4.12 -7.04
C ALA A 24 -17.65 -4.79 -6.03
N ILE A 25 -18.15 -5.25 -4.88
CA ILE A 25 -17.38 -6.01 -3.89
C ILE A 25 -17.60 -7.51 -4.04
N ASN A 26 -16.57 -8.30 -3.73
CA ASN A 26 -16.70 -9.75 -3.66
C ASN A 26 -17.37 -10.12 -2.34
N LEU A 27 -18.53 -10.76 -2.47
CA LEU A 27 -19.20 -11.32 -1.32
C LEU A 27 -18.52 -12.65 -0.93
N PRO A 28 -18.43 -12.90 0.38
CA PRO A 28 -17.60 -13.94 0.94
C PRO A 28 -18.01 -15.36 0.55
N ASP A 29 -19.28 -15.55 0.21
CA ASP A 29 -19.83 -16.85 -0.15
C ASP A 29 -19.39 -17.35 -1.54
N SER A 30 -18.73 -16.51 -2.36
CA SER A 30 -18.28 -16.85 -3.74
C SER A 30 -19.36 -17.38 -4.69
N VAL A 31 -20.62 -17.48 -4.24
CA VAL A 31 -21.77 -17.80 -5.07
C VAL A 31 -22.23 -16.52 -5.78
N GLN A 32 -22.42 -16.61 -7.09
CA GLN A 32 -23.10 -15.59 -7.89
C GLN A 32 -24.58 -15.53 -7.49
N ARG A 33 -24.89 -15.00 -6.30
CA ARG A 33 -26.26 -14.86 -5.79
C ARG A 33 -26.79 -13.47 -6.13
N ARG A 34 -28.10 -13.37 -6.39
CA ARG A 34 -28.81 -12.08 -6.40
C ARG A 34 -28.65 -11.45 -5.02
N ARG A 35 -28.05 -10.26 -4.98
CA ARG A 35 -27.84 -9.51 -3.73
C ARG A 35 -29.19 -9.15 -3.13
N THR A 36 -29.33 -9.38 -1.84
CA THR A 36 -30.60 -9.34 -1.11
C THR A 36 -30.65 -8.11 -0.20
N ASP A 37 -31.84 -7.71 0.25
CA ASP A 37 -31.99 -6.55 1.16
C ASP A 37 -31.24 -6.72 2.49
N GLU A 38 -30.98 -7.96 2.88
CA GLU A 38 -30.13 -8.33 4.03
C GLU A 38 -28.68 -7.84 3.85
N ASP A 39 -28.10 -7.94 2.64
CA ASP A 39 -26.74 -7.48 2.36
C ASP A 39 -26.61 -5.96 2.52
N MET A 40 -27.71 -5.21 2.32
CA MET A 40 -27.74 -3.77 2.55
C MET A 40 -27.67 -3.42 4.03
N MET A 41 -28.36 -4.18 4.88
CA MET A 41 -28.29 -4.01 6.33
C MET A 41 -26.92 -4.40 6.89
N GLU A 42 -26.23 -5.33 6.23
CA GLU A 42 -24.92 -5.83 6.63
C GLU A 42 -23.74 -5.07 6.02
N MET A 43 -23.97 -3.97 5.30
CA MET A 43 -22.90 -3.17 4.70
C MET A 43 -21.80 -2.73 5.69
N ARG A 44 -22.19 -2.45 6.93
CA ARG A 44 -21.25 -2.10 8.02
C ARG A 44 -20.36 -3.26 8.46
N LYS A 45 -20.73 -4.52 8.21
CA LYS A 45 -19.89 -5.68 8.53
C LYS A 45 -18.68 -5.76 7.61
N TYR A 46 -18.82 -5.36 6.35
CA TYR A 46 -17.73 -5.40 5.36
C TYR A 46 -16.75 -4.24 5.53
N PHE A 47 -17.28 -3.02 5.57
CA PHE A 47 -16.47 -1.82 5.66
C PHE A 47 -17.12 -0.78 6.57
N VAL A 48 -16.30 -0.25 7.48
CA VAL A 48 -16.68 0.84 8.38
C VAL A 48 -15.91 2.11 8.07
N GLU A 49 -16.37 3.21 8.64
CA GLU A 49 -15.70 4.50 8.52
C GLU A 49 -14.30 4.43 9.12
N GLY A 50 -13.30 4.87 8.37
CA GLY A 50 -11.88 4.81 8.75
C GLY A 50 -11.11 3.61 8.20
N ASP A 51 -11.81 2.62 7.64
CA ASP A 51 -11.15 1.50 6.96
C ASP A 51 -10.38 1.97 5.72
N VAL A 52 -9.21 1.38 5.52
CA VAL A 52 -8.41 1.52 4.30
C VAL A 52 -8.69 0.32 3.42
N VAL A 53 -8.97 0.58 2.13
CA VAL A 53 -9.34 -0.46 1.17
C VAL A 53 -8.50 -0.30 -0.09
N SER A 54 -7.90 -1.40 -0.54
CA SER A 54 -7.26 -1.49 -1.85
C SER A 54 -8.31 -1.78 -2.91
N THR A 55 -8.41 -0.94 -3.94
CA THR A 55 -9.43 -1.05 -4.99
C THR A 55 -8.85 -0.72 -6.36
N GLU A 56 -9.47 -1.22 -7.43
CA GLU A 56 -9.19 -0.81 -8.81
C GLU A 56 -10.25 0.19 -9.30
N ILE A 57 -9.83 1.07 -10.21
CA ILE A 57 -10.73 2.02 -10.89
C ILE A 57 -11.39 1.29 -12.06
N GLN A 58 -12.72 1.16 -12.01
CA GLN A 58 -13.50 0.55 -13.09
C GLN A 58 -13.75 1.54 -14.23
N LYS A 59 -14.26 2.71 -13.85
CA LYS A 59 -14.75 3.72 -14.81
C LYS A 59 -14.74 5.10 -14.17
N TRP A 60 -14.45 6.09 -14.98
CA TRP A 60 -14.61 7.49 -14.63
C TRP A 60 -16.03 7.95 -14.99
N SER A 61 -16.74 8.52 -14.02
CA SER A 61 -17.97 9.28 -14.25
C SER A 61 -17.65 10.78 -14.17
N SER A 62 -18.59 11.63 -14.58
CA SER A 62 -18.44 13.09 -14.48
C SER A 62 -18.19 13.55 -13.04
N ASP A 63 -18.87 12.91 -12.08
CA ASP A 63 -18.93 13.39 -10.69
C ASP A 63 -18.19 12.47 -9.71
N THR A 64 -17.98 11.21 -10.10
CA THR A 64 -17.42 10.17 -9.23
C THR A 64 -16.54 9.19 -10.00
N VAL A 65 -15.61 8.57 -9.29
CA VAL A 65 -14.78 7.48 -9.83
C VAL A 65 -15.37 6.15 -9.36
N GLN A 66 -15.84 5.31 -10.28
CA GLN A 66 -16.40 4.00 -9.92
C GLN A 66 -15.27 3.01 -9.61
N LEU A 67 -15.32 2.42 -8.42
CA LEU A 67 -14.34 1.48 -7.91
C LEU A 67 -14.89 0.06 -7.88
N HIS A 68 -14.01 -0.93 -8.00
CA HIS A 68 -14.36 -2.34 -7.81
C HIS A 68 -13.25 -3.12 -7.10
N THR A 69 -13.64 -4.20 -6.43
CA THR A 69 -12.75 -5.14 -5.72
C THR A 69 -13.08 -6.57 -6.14
N ARG A 70 -13.10 -6.81 -7.46
CA ARG A 70 -13.48 -8.10 -8.04
C ARG A 70 -12.38 -9.17 -7.96
N SER A 71 -11.13 -8.79 -7.76
CA SER A 71 -10.02 -9.73 -7.56
C SER A 71 -9.74 -9.95 -6.08
N ALA A 72 -9.33 -11.16 -5.71
CA ALA A 72 -8.99 -11.53 -4.33
C ALA A 72 -7.81 -10.71 -3.74
N LYS A 73 -6.94 -10.14 -4.60
CA LYS A 73 -5.89 -9.20 -4.21
C LYS A 73 -6.40 -7.87 -3.63
N TYR A 74 -7.67 -7.53 -3.88
CA TYR A 74 -8.29 -6.28 -3.44
C TYR A 74 -9.22 -6.50 -2.26
N GLY A 75 -9.25 -5.54 -1.35
CA GLY A 75 -10.01 -5.65 -0.12
C GLY A 75 -9.54 -4.71 0.96
N LYS A 76 -10.03 -4.95 2.18
CA LYS A 76 -9.62 -4.21 3.37
C LYS A 76 -8.10 -4.35 3.57
N LEU A 77 -7.43 -3.33 4.07
CA LEU A 77 -6.02 -3.41 4.43
C LEU A 77 -5.91 -3.34 5.96
N GLN A 78 -5.16 -4.26 6.54
CA GLN A 78 -5.01 -4.38 7.99
C GLN A 78 -3.54 -4.55 8.39
N ASN A 79 -3.27 -4.49 9.70
CA ASN A 79 -1.96 -4.75 10.29
C ASN A 79 -0.82 -3.93 9.65
N GLY A 80 -1.09 -2.64 9.45
CA GLY A 80 -0.19 -1.72 8.77
C GLY A 80 -0.56 -0.26 9.01
N CYS A 81 0.04 0.61 8.21
CA CYS A 81 -0.14 2.05 8.27
C CYS A 81 -0.22 2.66 6.87
N LEU A 82 -0.98 3.75 6.76
CA LEU A 82 -1.13 4.52 5.54
C LEU A 82 -0.16 5.70 5.54
N VAL A 83 0.53 5.90 4.41
CA VAL A 83 1.43 7.02 4.16
C VAL A 83 0.93 7.76 2.93
N LYS A 84 0.78 9.09 3.05
CA LYS A 84 0.37 9.95 1.93
C LYS A 84 1.59 10.67 1.40
N VAL A 85 1.84 10.54 0.10
CA VAL A 85 2.87 11.26 -0.66
C VAL A 85 2.23 11.94 -1.87
N THR A 86 2.95 12.87 -2.49
CA THR A 86 2.47 13.51 -3.73
C THR A 86 2.31 12.44 -4.83
N PRO A 87 1.14 12.36 -5.50
CA PRO A 87 0.87 11.30 -6.49
C PRO A 87 1.90 11.22 -7.62
N GLN A 88 2.49 12.37 -8.00
CA GLN A 88 3.50 12.47 -9.06
C GLN A 88 4.80 11.72 -8.75
N LEU A 89 5.09 11.48 -7.46
CA LEU A 89 6.29 10.75 -7.04
C LEU A 89 6.12 9.23 -7.18
N VAL A 90 4.88 8.74 -7.28
CA VAL A 90 4.61 7.30 -7.44
C VAL A 90 4.55 6.98 -8.93
N ARG A 91 5.58 6.31 -9.45
CA ARG A 91 5.57 5.87 -10.84
C ARG A 91 4.58 4.72 -11.05
N ARG A 92 3.96 4.67 -12.22
CA ARG A 92 3.14 3.52 -12.64
C ARG A 92 4.03 2.31 -12.88
N GLN A 93 3.66 1.17 -12.33
CA GLN A 93 4.40 -0.08 -12.41
C GLN A 93 3.45 -1.24 -12.72
N GLN A 94 3.98 -2.38 -13.18
CA GLN A 94 3.15 -3.55 -13.44
C GLN A 94 2.61 -4.18 -12.15
N LEU A 95 3.41 -4.14 -11.08
CA LEU A 95 3.06 -4.70 -9.77
C LEU A 95 3.05 -3.57 -8.73
N HIS A 96 1.90 -3.41 -8.07
CA HIS A 96 1.71 -2.43 -7.00
C HIS A 96 1.74 -3.06 -5.60
N PHE A 97 1.60 -4.38 -5.52
CA PHE A 97 1.77 -5.17 -4.29
C PHE A 97 3.18 -5.75 -4.31
N ILE A 98 4.02 -5.28 -3.40
CA ILE A 98 5.43 -5.67 -3.36
C ILE A 98 5.77 -6.12 -1.95
N LYS A 99 6.44 -7.29 -1.85
CA LYS A 99 7.06 -7.75 -0.61
C LYS A 99 8.51 -7.32 -0.62
N LEU A 100 8.89 -6.52 0.37
CA LEU A 100 10.26 -6.04 0.55
C LEU A 100 11.11 -7.12 1.21
N ALA A 101 12.43 -7.08 0.96
CA ALA A 101 13.39 -8.01 1.57
C ALA A 101 13.37 -8.01 3.11
N CYS A 102 12.96 -6.91 3.74
CA CYS A 102 12.78 -6.81 5.20
C CYS A 102 11.57 -7.62 5.73
N GLY A 103 10.80 -8.28 4.87
CA GLY A 103 9.61 -9.05 5.29
C GLY A 103 8.42 -8.17 5.64
N VAL A 104 8.35 -6.97 5.08
CA VAL A 104 7.21 -6.03 5.12
C VAL A 104 6.63 -5.95 3.71
N SER A 105 5.31 -5.81 3.60
CA SER A 105 4.62 -5.63 2.32
C SER A 105 4.17 -4.19 2.15
N ILE A 106 4.31 -3.69 0.93
CA ILE A 106 3.85 -2.37 0.53
C ILE A 106 2.80 -2.48 -0.58
N VAL A 107 1.82 -1.59 -0.53
CA VAL A 107 0.84 -1.38 -1.60
C VAL A 107 0.99 0.04 -2.08
N LEU A 108 1.52 0.21 -3.29
CA LEU A 108 1.77 1.52 -3.90
C LEU A 108 0.53 1.98 -4.67
N GLY A 109 -0.29 2.84 -4.08
CA GLY A 109 -1.40 3.47 -4.79
C GLY A 109 -0.92 4.56 -5.75
N CYS A 110 -1.38 4.52 -7.01
CA CYS A 110 -1.12 5.55 -8.02
C CYS A 110 -1.62 6.96 -7.61
N ASN A 111 -2.47 7.03 -6.60
CA ASN A 111 -2.99 8.26 -6.01
C ASN A 111 -2.07 8.83 -4.92
N GLY A 112 -0.84 8.31 -4.75
CA GLY A 112 0.08 8.74 -3.70
C GLY A 112 -0.29 8.23 -2.30
N GLN A 113 -1.29 7.37 -2.19
CA GLN A 113 -1.61 6.69 -0.93
C GLN A 113 -0.90 5.34 -0.92
N ILE A 114 0.05 5.18 0.00
CA ILE A 114 0.89 4.00 0.11
C ILE A 114 0.57 3.29 1.42
N TRP A 115 0.23 2.01 1.35
CA TRP A 115 0.07 1.17 2.53
C TRP A 115 1.37 0.43 2.83
N VAL A 116 1.75 0.39 4.11
CA VAL A 116 2.90 -0.38 4.60
C VAL A 116 2.42 -1.26 5.73
N GLY A 117 2.55 -2.57 5.61
CA GLY A 117 2.06 -3.50 6.63
C GLY A 117 2.70 -4.87 6.55
N LEU A 118 2.18 -5.79 7.33
CA LEU A 118 2.58 -7.19 7.21
C LEU A 118 2.26 -7.72 5.79
N PRO A 119 3.09 -8.66 5.28
CA PRO A 119 2.71 -9.38 4.07
C PRO A 119 1.37 -10.05 4.29
N ASN A 120 0.47 -9.87 3.32
CA ASN A 120 -0.69 -10.74 3.24
C ASN A 120 -0.18 -12.17 3.21
N ARG A 121 -0.75 -13.02 4.06
CA ARG A 121 -0.53 -14.46 4.00
C ARG A 121 -0.73 -14.86 2.54
N ASP A 122 0.28 -15.47 1.92
CA ASP A 122 0.15 -15.95 0.54
C ASP A 122 -0.97 -16.96 0.50
N SER A 123 -2.17 -16.51 0.18
CA SER A 123 -3.21 -17.39 -0.31
C SER A 123 -2.79 -17.72 -1.74
N HIS A 124 -2.03 -18.81 -1.89
CA HIS A 124 -1.97 -19.62 -3.11
C HIS A 124 -3.38 -20.08 -3.58
N LEU A 125 -4.42 -19.74 -2.83
CA LEU A 125 -5.81 -19.80 -3.21
C LEU A 125 -6.25 -18.40 -3.66
N ASP A 126 -6.36 -18.19 -4.98
CA ASP A 126 -7.02 -17.06 -5.64
C ASP A 126 -8.51 -16.86 -5.25
N THR A 127 -8.97 -17.54 -4.20
CA THR A 127 -10.38 -17.71 -3.82
C THR A 127 -10.71 -17.11 -2.45
N LEU A 128 -9.72 -16.65 -1.67
CA LEU A 128 -9.99 -16.10 -0.34
C LEU A 128 -10.42 -14.63 -0.41
N ASN A 129 -11.74 -14.44 -0.32
CA ASN A 129 -12.41 -13.16 -0.17
C ASN A 129 -11.94 -12.42 1.09
N TYR A 130 -11.15 -11.35 0.92
CA TYR A 130 -10.73 -10.45 2.02
C TYR A 130 -11.91 -9.74 2.71
N ALA A 131 -13.12 -9.81 2.12
CA ALA A 131 -14.35 -9.28 2.72
C ALA A 131 -14.83 -10.07 3.96
N MET A 132 -14.31 -11.29 4.21
CA MET A 132 -14.69 -12.11 5.38
C MET A 132 -13.55 -12.79 6.12
N SER A 133 -12.27 -12.51 5.84
CA SER A 133 -11.28 -12.88 6.85
C SER A 133 -11.65 -12.09 8.10
N SER A 134 -12.19 -12.77 9.10
CA SER A 134 -12.44 -12.25 10.44
C SER A 134 -11.21 -11.46 10.81
N ALA A 135 -11.38 -10.16 10.77
CA ALA A 135 -10.33 -9.17 10.61
C ALA A 135 -9.67 -8.94 11.98
N GLU A 136 -9.31 -10.03 12.67
CA GLU A 136 -8.63 -9.99 13.93
C GLU A 136 -7.26 -9.40 13.68
N TYR A 137 -7.03 -8.24 14.28
CA TYR A 137 -5.72 -7.63 14.30
C TYR A 137 -4.76 -8.64 14.88
N GLU A 138 -3.80 -9.07 14.07
CA GLU A 138 -2.79 -9.99 14.52
C GLU A 138 -1.88 -9.24 15.51
N ASN A 139 -1.47 -9.93 16.58
CA ASN A 139 -0.51 -9.33 17.50
C ASN A 139 0.87 -9.29 16.83
N VAL A 140 1.17 -8.16 16.17
CA VAL A 140 2.43 -7.97 15.45
C VAL A 140 3.60 -7.84 16.45
N PRO A 141 4.69 -8.61 16.30
CA PRO A 141 5.87 -8.45 17.16
C PRO A 141 6.47 -7.03 17.10
N ILE A 142 7.11 -6.58 18.18
CA ILE A 142 7.73 -5.24 18.23
C ILE A 142 8.79 -5.06 17.14
N GLU A 143 9.55 -6.10 16.82
CA GLU A 143 10.56 -6.08 15.76
C GLU A 143 9.93 -5.77 14.40
N LYS A 144 8.85 -6.46 14.05
CA LYS A 144 8.08 -6.20 12.82
C LYS A 144 7.45 -4.81 12.80
N ARG A 145 6.96 -4.31 13.94
CA ARG A 145 6.46 -2.92 14.03
C ARG A 145 7.57 -1.90 13.78
N LYS A 146 8.80 -2.15 14.26
CA LYS A 146 9.95 -1.28 13.99
C LYS A 146 10.32 -1.26 12.51
N GLU A 147 10.28 -2.41 11.84
CA GLU A 147 10.51 -2.50 10.39
C GLU A 147 9.43 -1.72 9.60
N ILE A 148 8.15 -1.91 9.92
CA ILE A 148 7.03 -1.16 9.32
C ILE A 148 7.22 0.35 9.54
N ALA A 149 7.57 0.77 10.75
CA ALA A 149 7.80 2.17 11.08
C ALA A 149 9.01 2.75 10.31
N ARG A 150 10.08 1.98 10.16
CA ARG A 150 11.27 2.38 9.38
C ARG A 150 10.90 2.57 7.91
N VAL A 151 10.24 1.60 7.28
CA VAL A 151 9.79 1.69 5.88
C VAL A 151 8.85 2.88 5.68
N ARG A 152 7.89 3.08 6.59
CA ARG A 152 7.00 4.24 6.60
C ARG A 152 7.76 5.56 6.63
N ASN A 153 8.80 5.66 7.47
CA ASN A 153 9.61 6.87 7.57
C ASN A 153 10.50 7.08 6.34
N CYS A 154 11.03 6.01 5.73
CA CYS A 154 11.75 6.08 4.46
C CYS A 154 10.86 6.62 3.33
N ILE A 155 9.62 6.14 3.21
CA ILE A 155 8.66 6.64 2.21
C ILE A 155 8.32 8.12 2.47
N ALA A 156 8.07 8.49 3.73
CA ALA A 156 7.82 9.88 4.09
C ALA A 156 9.04 10.78 3.80
N ALA A 157 10.26 10.28 4.00
CA ALA A 157 11.50 10.97 3.69
C ALA A 157 11.68 11.17 2.18
N LEU A 158 11.44 10.14 1.37
CA LEU A 158 11.40 10.23 -0.10
C LEU A 158 10.42 11.30 -0.57
N GLY A 159 9.21 11.31 0.01
CA GLY A 159 8.18 12.30 -0.26
C GLY A 159 8.63 13.73 0.06
N LYS A 160 9.26 13.96 1.23
CA LYS A 160 9.78 15.27 1.62
C LYS A 160 10.93 15.76 0.73
N LEU A 161 11.72 14.84 0.20
CA LEU A 161 12.84 15.15 -0.69
C LEU A 161 12.43 15.24 -2.16
N TYR A 162 11.14 15.10 -2.47
CA TYR A 162 10.61 15.07 -3.84
C TYR A 162 11.34 14.06 -4.74
N MET A 163 11.68 12.90 -4.17
CA MET A 163 12.29 11.79 -4.90
C MET A 163 11.23 10.77 -5.28
N ASP A 164 11.43 10.11 -6.41
CA ASP A 164 10.52 9.09 -6.91
C ASP A 164 10.41 7.93 -5.91
N VAL A 165 9.18 7.57 -5.58
CA VAL A 165 8.86 6.46 -4.69
C VAL A 165 8.69 5.19 -5.53
N THR A 166 9.77 4.43 -5.63
CA THR A 166 9.84 3.12 -6.27
C THR A 166 10.23 2.05 -5.23
N PRO A 167 9.87 0.77 -5.43
CA PRO A 167 10.31 -0.30 -4.54
C PRO A 167 11.84 -0.30 -4.35
N ALA A 168 12.62 -0.16 -5.42
CA ALA A 168 14.08 -0.05 -5.35
C ALA A 168 14.54 1.13 -4.46
N SER A 169 13.97 2.33 -4.66
CA SER A 169 14.32 3.49 -3.82
C SER A 169 13.96 3.30 -2.34
N ILE A 170 12.87 2.58 -2.04
CA ILE A 170 12.45 2.29 -0.67
C ILE A 170 13.43 1.30 -0.03
N GLU A 171 13.85 0.26 -0.77
CA GLU A 171 14.84 -0.72 -0.31
C GLU A 171 16.20 -0.06 -0.07
N GLN A 172 16.67 0.78 -1.00
CA GLN A 172 17.92 1.51 -0.83
C GLN A 172 17.89 2.46 0.38
N MET A 173 16.78 3.18 0.59
CA MET A 173 16.61 4.04 1.77
C MET A 173 16.57 3.22 3.07
N TYR A 174 15.94 2.04 3.04
CA TYR A 174 15.91 1.12 4.16
C TYR A 174 17.32 0.61 4.48
N GLU A 175 18.05 0.12 3.49
CA GLU A 175 19.42 -0.39 3.63
C GLU A 175 20.39 0.69 4.11
N ALA A 176 20.26 1.91 3.56
CA ALA A 176 21.04 3.06 4.00
C ALA A 176 20.74 3.43 5.47
N SER A 177 19.48 3.35 5.90
CA SER A 177 19.09 3.57 7.30
C SER A 177 19.66 2.51 8.24
N VAL A 178 19.67 1.23 7.81
CA VAL A 178 20.24 0.12 8.59
C VAL A 178 21.76 0.27 8.69
N SER A 179 22.41 0.58 7.57
CA SER A 179 23.86 0.78 7.48
C SER A 179 24.37 2.01 8.23
N LEU A 180 23.49 2.92 8.66
CA LEU A 180 23.83 4.08 9.51
C LEU A 180 23.44 3.83 10.98
N GLU A 181 22.97 2.62 11.30
CA GLU A 181 22.52 2.23 12.64
C GLU A 181 21.46 3.17 13.22
N LEU A 182 20.65 3.79 12.37
CA LEU A 182 19.64 4.75 12.79
C LEU A 182 18.40 4.04 13.33
N ASP A 183 17.87 4.57 14.43
CA ASP A 183 16.55 4.17 14.91
C ASP A 183 15.46 4.74 13.98
N PRO A 184 14.28 4.09 13.90
CA PRO A 184 13.17 4.62 13.11
C PRO A 184 12.80 6.07 13.47
N LYS A 185 12.99 6.48 14.74
CA LYS A 185 12.73 7.86 15.22
C LYS A 185 13.67 8.90 14.59
N ASP A 186 14.91 8.51 14.27
CA ASP A 186 15.93 9.44 13.79
C ASP A 186 15.64 9.84 12.33
N LEU A 187 14.97 8.96 11.58
CA LEU A 187 14.45 9.22 10.23
C LEU A 187 13.34 10.28 10.17
N LEU A 188 12.92 10.83 11.31
CA LEU A 188 12.01 11.97 11.36
C LEU A 188 12.76 13.31 11.24
N SER A 189 14.05 13.33 11.58
CA SER A 189 14.88 14.54 11.54
C SER A 189 15.33 14.85 10.12
N ALA A 190 15.20 16.11 9.70
CA ALA A 190 15.57 16.54 8.35
C ALA A 190 17.05 16.32 8.04
N SER A 191 17.95 16.50 9.02
CA SER A 191 19.40 16.28 8.83
C SER A 191 19.71 14.82 8.52
N GLN A 192 19.10 13.90 9.27
CA GLN A 192 19.29 12.46 9.09
C GLN A 192 18.64 11.96 7.80
N VAL A 193 17.46 12.47 7.45
CA VAL A 193 16.80 12.17 6.17
C VAL A 193 17.70 12.50 4.98
N VAL A 194 18.35 13.67 4.99
CA VAL A 194 19.29 14.05 3.93
C VAL A 194 20.54 13.15 3.93
N ALA A 195 21.08 12.79 5.10
CA ALA A 195 22.23 11.89 5.19
C ALA A 195 21.92 10.50 4.63
N VAL A 196 20.78 9.92 4.99
CA VAL A 196 20.30 8.63 4.50
C VAL A 196 20.08 8.68 2.99
N ALA A 197 19.43 9.73 2.48
CA ALA A 197 19.22 9.92 1.05
C ALA A 197 20.51 10.05 0.25
N ARG A 198 21.52 10.75 0.79
CA ARG A 198 22.84 10.82 0.17
C ARG A 198 23.50 9.45 0.10
N LYS A 199 23.42 8.67 1.17
CA LYS A 199 23.97 7.30 1.22
C LYS A 199 23.24 6.36 0.26
N ALA A 200 21.91 6.41 0.22
CA ALA A 200 21.10 5.61 -0.70
C ALA A 200 21.49 5.86 -2.17
N ARG A 201 21.71 7.12 -2.57
CA ARG A 201 22.19 7.48 -3.92
C ARG A 201 23.61 6.99 -4.23
N LEU A 202 24.47 6.85 -3.22
CA LEU A 202 25.81 6.29 -3.42
C LEU A 202 25.72 4.78 -3.67
N LEU A 203 24.91 4.07 -2.90
CA LEU A 203 24.66 2.64 -3.07
C LEU A 203 24.09 2.34 -4.48
N GLU A 204 23.14 3.16 -4.95
CA GLU A 204 22.59 3.04 -6.31
C GLU A 204 23.68 3.11 -7.40
N ARG A 205 24.63 4.05 -7.26
CA ARG A 205 25.76 4.19 -8.20
C ARG A 205 26.73 3.00 -8.14
N GLU A 206 26.95 2.45 -6.95
CA GLU A 206 27.80 1.27 -6.76
C GLU A 206 27.18 0.00 -7.37
N GLU A 207 25.86 -0.15 -7.27
CA GLU A 207 25.12 -1.24 -7.91
C GLU A 207 25.11 -1.12 -9.44
N GLU A 208 24.91 0.09 -9.98
CA GLU A 208 24.97 0.35 -11.42
C GLU A 208 26.36 0.08 -12.00
N THR A 209 27.41 0.50 -11.31
CA THR A 209 28.80 0.29 -11.75
C THR A 209 29.20 -1.19 -11.67
N SER A 210 28.74 -1.91 -10.66
CA SER A 210 28.93 -3.36 -10.52
C SER A 210 28.18 -4.14 -11.60
N SER A 211 26.96 -3.72 -11.95
CA SER A 211 26.15 -4.33 -13.01
C SER A 211 26.77 -4.14 -14.39
N LYS A 212 27.27 -2.93 -14.69
CA LYS A 212 28.00 -2.64 -15.94
C LYS A 212 29.29 -3.45 -16.06
N ARG A 213 30.04 -3.63 -14.96
CA ARG A 213 31.25 -4.47 -14.94
C ARG A 213 30.95 -5.96 -15.13
N ARG A 214 29.82 -6.45 -14.65
CA ARG A 214 29.36 -7.83 -14.90
C ARG A 214 28.94 -8.04 -16.36
N GLN A 215 28.24 -7.07 -16.96
CA GLN A 215 27.87 -7.11 -18.38
C GLN A 215 29.06 -6.98 -19.35
N GLN A 216 30.15 -6.33 -18.95
CA GLN A 216 31.38 -6.27 -19.76
C GLN A 216 32.27 -7.53 -19.65
N ARG A 217 31.99 -8.43 -18.70
CA ARG A 217 32.76 -9.66 -18.48
C ARG A 217 32.05 -10.92 -19.00
N ALA A 218 30.82 -10.79 -19.50
CA ALA A 218 30.05 -11.83 -20.18
C ALA A 218 30.09 -11.58 -21.70
#